data_AF-A0A1Q3HEJ2-F1
#
_entry.id   AF-A0A1Q3HEJ2-F1
#
_cell.length_a   1.000
_cell.length_b   1.000
_cell.length_c   1.000
_cell.angle_alpha   90.00
_cell.angle_beta   90.00
_cell.angle_gamma   90.00
#
_symmetry.space_group_name_H-M   'P 1'
#
loop_
_entity.id
_entity.type
_entity.pdbx_description
1 polymer ?
#
loop_
_entity_poly.entity_id
_entity_poly.type
_entity_poly.pdbx_seq_one_letter_code
_entity_poly.pdbx_strand_id
1 'polypeptide(L)'
;MRRAIVSAGLLFGLAGCAGVQQAPPTRQLVDSEVSIRQAEAAGAESVADAAQHLQWAREQASEARRLLERNERDKAALFLKRAEADAELALALAREAPARAEADRLLQQVQQLQGTVQ
;
A
#
# COMPACT_ATOMS: atom_id res chain seq x y z
N MET A 1 31.00 -59.17 28.10
CA MET A 1 29.97 -60.15 27.71
C MET A 1 28.60 -59.53 27.93
N ARG A 2 27.80 -59.38 26.85
CA ARG A 2 26.31 -59.36 26.78
C ARG A 2 25.61 -58.31 27.69
N ARG A 3 24.85 -57.33 27.18
CA ARG A 3 23.81 -57.40 26.14
C ARG A 3 23.55 -56.01 25.52
N ALA A 4 23.31 -56.03 24.21
CA ALA A 4 22.78 -54.94 23.41
C ALA A 4 21.24 -54.87 23.55
N ILE A 5 20.71 -53.64 23.65
CA ILE A 5 19.36 -53.17 23.24
C ILE A 5 19.55 -51.64 23.05
N VAL A 6 19.90 -51.09 21.87
CA VAL A 6 19.14 -50.89 20.63
C VAL A 6 17.77 -50.24 20.86
N SER A 7 17.69 -48.96 20.45
CA SER A 7 16.51 -48.18 20.04
C SER A 7 15.40 -47.85 21.07
N ALA A 8 15.42 -46.59 21.51
CA ALA A 8 14.23 -45.77 21.79
C ALA A 8 14.64 -44.33 21.41
N GLY A 9 14.31 -43.86 20.23
CA GLY A 9 13.03 -43.18 20.02
C GLY A 9 13.33 -41.81 19.40
N LEU A 10 13.59 -41.84 18.10
CA LEU A 10 13.38 -40.72 17.19
C LEU A 10 11.97 -40.14 17.44
N LEU A 11 11.79 -38.83 17.25
CA LEU A 11 10.51 -38.08 17.23
C LEU A 11 10.10 -37.43 18.55
N PHE A 12 10.61 -36.22 18.81
CA PHE A 12 9.86 -35.23 19.60
C PHE A 12 9.93 -33.86 18.93
N GLY A 13 8.81 -33.46 18.31
CA GLY A 13 8.43 -32.06 18.23
C GLY A 13 8.71 -31.28 16.94
N LEU A 14 8.20 -31.73 15.80
CA LEU A 14 7.76 -30.80 14.73
C LEU A 14 6.47 -30.08 15.20
N ALA A 15 6.55 -29.31 16.29
CA ALA A 15 5.42 -28.58 16.84
C ALA A 15 5.55 -27.09 16.50
N GLY A 16 5.01 -26.74 15.33
CA GLY A 16 4.29 -25.50 15.07
C GLY A 16 5.04 -24.17 15.17
N CYS A 17 5.47 -23.62 14.04
CA CYS A 17 5.58 -22.17 13.85
C CYS A 17 4.19 -21.52 13.66
N ALA A 18 3.18 -21.94 14.43
CA ALA A 18 1.83 -21.39 14.33
C ALA A 18 1.54 -20.58 15.60
N GLY A 19 1.65 -19.26 15.48
CA GLY A 19 1.21 -18.32 16.51
C GLY A 19 2.33 -17.66 17.31
N VAL A 20 3.32 -17.07 16.64
CA VAL A 20 3.91 -15.86 17.24
C VAL A 20 2.75 -14.87 17.30
N GLN A 21 2.34 -14.46 18.50
CA GLN A 21 1.35 -13.40 18.66
C GLN A 21 1.92 -12.14 17.99
N GLN A 22 1.54 -11.90 16.74
CA GLN A 22 1.99 -10.73 16.01
C GLN A 22 1.36 -9.51 16.69
N ALA A 23 2.22 -8.54 16.99
CA ALA A 23 1.79 -7.23 17.44
C ALA A 23 0.81 -6.64 16.43
N PRO A 24 -0.15 -5.80 16.86
CA PRO A 24 -1.02 -5.09 15.93
C PRO A 24 -0.21 -4.35 14.85
N PRO A 25 -0.68 -4.29 13.58
CA PRO A 25 -0.01 -3.61 12.47
C PRO A 25 -0.11 -2.08 12.58
N THR A 26 0.20 -1.51 13.75
CA THR A 26 0.05 -0.07 14.04
C THR A 26 0.88 0.80 13.09
N ARG A 27 2.08 0.35 12.71
CA ARG A 27 2.92 1.07 11.75
C ARG A 27 2.25 1.16 10.38
N GLN A 28 1.75 0.03 9.85
CA GLN A 28 1.09 -0.01 8.55
C GLN A 28 -0.21 0.81 8.54
N LEU A 29 -0.92 0.88 9.67
CA LEU A 29 -2.06 1.79 9.82
C LEU A 29 -1.62 3.23 9.60
N VAL A 30 -0.60 3.68 10.36
CA VAL A 30 -0.09 5.04 10.27
C VAL A 30 0.43 5.35 8.88
N ASP A 31 1.24 4.47 8.29
CA ASP A 31 1.85 4.66 6.97
C ASP A 31 0.74 4.81 5.90
N SER A 32 -0.27 3.93 5.90
CA SER A 32 -1.42 4.03 4.99
C SER A 32 -2.23 5.33 5.16
N GLU A 33 -2.50 5.76 6.39
CA GLU A 33 -3.23 7.01 6.68
C GLU A 33 -2.44 8.26 6.29
N VAL A 34 -1.12 8.21 6.43
CA VAL A 34 -0.22 9.27 5.96
C VAL A 34 -0.27 9.36 4.44
N SER A 35 -0.16 8.25 3.72
CA SER A 35 -0.22 8.23 2.24
C SER A 35 -1.58 8.71 1.72
N ILE A 36 -2.69 8.32 2.35
CA ILE A 36 -4.04 8.82 2.00
C ILE A 36 -4.09 10.34 2.13
N ARG A 37 -3.63 10.90 3.26
CA ARG A 37 -3.63 12.36 3.46
C ARG A 37 -2.71 13.10 2.48
N GLN A 38 -1.59 12.51 2.08
CA GLN A 38 -0.74 13.10 1.06
C GLN A 38 -1.45 13.17 -0.30
N ALA A 39 -2.13 12.09 -0.70
CA ALA A 39 -2.89 12.07 -1.95
C ALA A 39 -4.03 13.10 -1.94
N GLU A 40 -4.76 13.21 -0.82
CA GLU A 40 -5.79 14.24 -0.62
C GLU A 40 -5.21 15.66 -0.76
N ALA A 41 -4.11 15.94 -0.05
CA ALA A 41 -3.45 17.24 -0.09
C ALA A 41 -2.89 17.58 -1.48
N ALA A 42 -2.52 16.57 -2.28
CA ALA A 42 -2.11 16.73 -3.66
C ALA A 42 -3.28 16.93 -4.64
N GLY A 43 -4.53 16.88 -4.18
CA GLY A 43 -5.71 17.09 -5.00
C GLY A 43 -6.13 15.85 -5.82
N ALA A 44 -5.79 14.64 -5.36
CA ALA A 44 -6.14 13.40 -6.07
C ALA A 44 -7.63 13.26 -6.40
N GLU A 45 -8.54 13.85 -5.60
CA GLU A 45 -9.98 13.84 -5.88
C GLU A 45 -10.37 14.53 -7.20
N SER A 46 -9.51 15.43 -7.71
CA SER A 46 -9.77 16.17 -8.96
C SER A 46 -9.24 15.48 -10.22
N VAL A 47 -8.49 14.39 -10.08
CA VAL A 47 -7.90 13.62 -11.18
C VAL A 47 -8.60 12.27 -11.23
N ALA A 48 -9.34 11.98 -12.30
CA ALA A 48 -10.26 10.84 -12.37
C ALA A 48 -9.63 9.50 -11.94
N ASP A 49 -8.46 9.16 -12.49
CA ASP A 49 -7.77 7.90 -12.16
C ASP A 49 -7.23 7.92 -10.71
N ALA A 50 -6.73 9.07 -10.24
CA ALA A 50 -6.25 9.22 -8.87
C ALA A 50 -7.38 9.11 -7.84
N ALA A 51 -8.56 9.65 -8.15
CA ALA A 51 -9.73 9.64 -7.30
C ALA A 51 -10.22 8.20 -7.04
N GLN A 52 -10.18 7.33 -8.06
CA GLN A 52 -10.52 5.92 -7.90
C GLN A 52 -9.56 5.21 -6.93
N HIS A 53 -8.26 5.39 -7.10
CA HIS A 53 -7.27 4.79 -6.20
C HIS A 53 -7.37 5.35 -4.77
N LEU A 54 -7.62 6.65 -4.63
CA LEU A 54 -7.87 7.25 -3.31
C LEU A 54 -9.10 6.65 -2.63
N GLN A 55 -10.18 6.42 -3.38
CA GLN A 55 -11.37 5.74 -2.86
C GLN A 55 -11.05 4.32 -2.39
N TRP A 56 -10.35 3.52 -3.20
CA TRP A 56 -9.94 2.17 -2.80
C TRP A 56 -9.07 2.22 -1.55
N ALA A 57 -8.10 3.12 -1.46
CA ALA A 57 -7.26 3.27 -0.29
C ALA A 57 -8.07 3.51 1.00
N ARG A 58 -9.07 4.41 0.94
CA ARG A 58 -9.98 4.69 2.06
C ARG A 58 -10.80 3.47 2.45
N GLU A 59 -11.35 2.75 1.48
CA GLU A 59 -12.14 1.53 1.69
C GLU A 59 -11.29 0.41 2.31
N GLN A 60 -10.08 0.18 1.80
CA GLN A 60 -9.16 -0.84 2.31
C GLN A 60 -8.71 -0.50 3.75
N ALA A 61 -8.40 0.76 4.05
CA ALA A 61 -8.07 1.20 5.41
C ALA A 61 -9.26 1.05 6.37
N SER A 62 -10.48 1.28 5.88
CA SER A 62 -11.71 1.06 6.66
C SER A 62 -11.92 -0.41 7.01
N GLU A 63 -11.77 -1.29 6.03
CA GLU A 63 -11.91 -2.74 6.27
C GLU A 63 -10.78 -3.28 7.17
N ALA A 64 -9.56 -2.76 7.02
CA ALA A 64 -8.46 -3.08 7.93
C ALA A 64 -8.81 -2.73 9.39
N ARG A 65 -9.41 -1.57 9.66
CA ARG A 65 -9.87 -1.20 11.01
C ARG A 65 -10.88 -2.20 11.57
N ARG A 66 -11.87 -2.62 10.77
CA ARG A 66 -12.82 -3.69 11.15
C ARG A 66 -12.15 -5.03 11.44
N LEU A 67 -11.15 -5.40 10.64
CA LEU A 67 -10.38 -6.64 10.86
C LEU A 67 -9.59 -6.57 12.17
N LEU A 68 -9.06 -5.40 12.54
CA LEU A 68 -8.36 -5.19 13.81
C LEU A 68 -9.29 -5.31 15.01
N GLU A 69 -10.52 -4.78 14.92
CA GLU A 69 -11.57 -4.96 15.95
C GLU A 69 -11.90 -6.44 16.17
N ARG A 70 -11.83 -7.26 15.10
CA ARG A 70 -12.04 -8.72 15.12
C ARG A 70 -10.79 -9.51 15.51
N ASN A 71 -9.70 -8.82 15.83
CA ASN A 71 -8.39 -9.40 16.11
C ASN A 71 -7.79 -10.20 14.93
N GLU A 72 -8.23 -9.94 13.69
CA GLU A 72 -7.77 -10.55 12.44
C GLU A 72 -6.55 -9.79 11.87
N ARG A 73 -5.46 -9.74 12.65
CA ARG A 73 -4.29 -8.87 12.42
C ARG A 73 -3.58 -9.10 11.08
N ASP A 74 -3.39 -10.36 10.69
CA ASP A 74 -2.72 -10.69 9.42
C ASP A 74 -3.51 -10.21 8.21
N LYS A 75 -4.83 -10.39 8.25
CA LYS A 75 -5.69 -9.88 7.18
C LYS A 75 -5.66 -8.36 7.18
N ALA A 76 -5.79 -7.71 8.34
CA ALA A 76 -5.69 -6.26 8.43
C ALA A 76 -4.38 -5.74 7.80
N ALA A 77 -3.24 -6.37 8.09
CA ALA A 77 -1.95 -6.00 7.52
C ALA A 77 -1.93 -6.03 5.98
N LEU A 78 -2.61 -7.01 5.35
CA LEU A 78 -2.72 -7.09 3.90
C LEU A 78 -3.56 -5.95 3.31
N PHE A 79 -4.68 -5.64 3.97
CA PHE A 79 -5.55 -4.51 3.57
C PHE A 79 -4.82 -3.17 3.70
N LEU A 80 -4.03 -2.98 4.77
CA LEU A 80 -3.27 -1.75 4.98
C LEU A 80 -2.15 -1.58 3.95
N LYS A 81 -1.44 -2.66 3.62
CA LYS A 81 -0.44 -2.62 2.56
C LYS A 81 -1.05 -2.25 1.21
N ARG A 82 -2.26 -2.75 0.92
CA ARG A 82 -3.00 -2.38 -0.28
C ARG A 82 -3.44 -0.92 -0.23
N ALA A 83 -3.97 -0.47 0.90
CA ALA A 83 -4.39 0.92 1.11
C ALA A 83 -3.25 1.91 0.88
N GLU A 84 -2.06 1.60 1.42
CA GLU A 84 -0.84 2.40 1.22
C GLU A 84 -0.46 2.48 -0.26
N ALA A 85 -0.40 1.34 -0.96
CA ALA A 85 -0.05 1.29 -2.37
C ALA A 85 -1.05 2.05 -3.27
N ASP A 86 -2.35 1.90 -3.03
CA ASP A 86 -3.39 2.65 -3.75
C ASP A 86 -3.28 4.16 -3.47
N ALA A 87 -2.99 4.56 -2.23
CA ALA A 87 -2.81 5.97 -1.89
C ALA A 87 -1.53 6.57 -2.50
N GLU A 88 -0.42 5.83 -2.54
CA GLU A 88 0.81 6.27 -3.21
C GLU A 88 0.61 6.44 -4.72
N LEU A 89 -0.16 5.54 -5.35
CA LEU A 89 -0.51 5.67 -6.76
C LEU A 89 -1.41 6.88 -7.01
N ALA A 90 -2.42 7.10 -6.17
CA ALA A 90 -3.26 8.30 -6.23
C ALA A 90 -2.43 9.58 -6.09
N LEU A 91 -1.46 9.61 -5.16
CA LEU A 91 -0.53 10.72 -4.99
C LEU A 91 0.32 10.97 -6.24
N ALA A 92 0.86 9.91 -6.85
CA ALA A 92 1.67 10.02 -8.05
C ALA A 92 0.86 10.60 -9.21
N LEU A 93 -0.34 10.08 -9.46
CA LEU A 93 -1.26 10.56 -10.50
C LEU A 93 -1.67 12.01 -10.27
N ALA A 94 -1.94 12.39 -9.02
CA ALA A 94 -2.30 13.76 -8.65
C ALA A 94 -1.18 14.76 -8.93
N ARG A 95 0.08 14.36 -8.71
CA ARG A 95 1.26 15.19 -9.03
C ARG A 95 1.58 15.22 -10.52
N GLU A 96 1.33 14.12 -11.21
CA GLU A 96 1.60 13.96 -12.64
C GLU A 96 0.67 14.82 -13.52
N ALA A 97 -0.62 14.86 -13.21
CA ALA A 97 -1.62 15.56 -14.02
C ALA A 97 -1.27 17.05 -14.29
N PRO A 98 -0.96 17.90 -13.29
CA PRO A 98 -0.58 19.29 -13.55
C PRO A 98 0.78 19.39 -14.25
N ALA A 99 1.73 18.50 -13.97
CA ALA A 99 3.04 18.50 -14.61
C ALA A 99 2.93 18.22 -16.12
N ARG A 100 2.09 17.26 -16.52
CA ARG A 100 1.79 16.97 -17.93
C ARG A 100 1.08 18.15 -18.60
N ALA A 101 0.06 18.70 -17.96
CA ALA A 101 -0.67 19.85 -18.50
C ALA A 101 0.24 21.06 -18.75
N GLU A 102 1.20 21.30 -17.85
CA GLU A 102 2.18 22.37 -18.03
C GLU A 102 3.17 22.08 -19.17
N ALA A 103 3.67 20.83 -19.26
CA ALA A 103 4.54 20.43 -20.36
C ALA A 103 3.85 20.62 -21.73
N ASP A 104 2.59 20.24 -21.86
CA ASP A 104 1.82 20.40 -23.09
C ASP A 104 1.63 21.87 -23.46
N ARG A 105 1.35 22.74 -22.48
CA ARG A 105 1.26 24.19 -22.69
C ARG A 105 2.58 24.78 -23.18
N LEU A 106 3.70 24.39 -22.57
CA LEU A 106 5.03 24.88 -22.98
C LEU A 106 5.38 24.42 -24.39
N LEU A 107 5.06 23.16 -24.76
CA LEU A 107 5.26 22.67 -26.12
C LEU A 107 4.43 23.46 -27.14
N GLN A 108 3.19 23.80 -26.82
CA GLN A 108 2.35 24.65 -27.67
C GLN A 108 2.93 26.05 -27.86
N GLN A 109 3.46 26.66 -26.79
CA GLN A 109 4.11 27.98 -26.86
C GLN A 109 5.35 27.94 -27.75
N VAL A 110 6.20 26.92 -27.61
CA VAL A 110 7.40 26.75 -28.46
C VAL A 110 7.01 26.61 -29.94
N GLN A 111 5.98 25.82 -30.24
CA GLN A 111 5.49 25.66 -31.63
C GLN A 111 4.96 26.98 -32.21
N GLN A 112 4.22 27.76 -31.43
CA GLN A 112 3.73 29.07 -31.85
C GLN A 112 4.90 30.03 -32.14
N LEU A 113 5.90 30.08 -31.28
CA LEU A 113 7.09 30.91 -31.46
C LEU A 113 7.93 30.50 -32.68
N GLN A 114 8.03 29.21 -32.98
CA GLN A 114 8.72 28.74 -34.19
C GLN A 114 7.94 29.06 -35.47
N GLY A 115 6.61 29.04 -35.41
CA GLY A 115 5.75 29.40 -36.53
C GLY A 115 5.76 30.89 -36.87
N THR A 116 6.07 31.77 -35.91
CA THR A 116 6.17 33.23 -36.14
C THR A 116 7.54 33.70 -36.61
N VAL A 117 8.57 32.83 -36.59
CA VAL A 117 9.95 33.15 -36.99
C VAL A 117 10.28 32.69 -38.42
N GLN A 118 9.35 31.99 -39.09
CA GLN A 118 9.43 31.63 -40.52
C GLN A 118 8.68 32.64 -41.39
#